data_AF-A0A8T4VVJ4-F1
#
_entry.id   AF-A0A8T4VVJ4-F1
#
_cell.length_a   1.000
_cell.length_b   1.000
_cell.length_c   1.000
_cell.angle_alpha   90.00
_cell.angle_beta   90.00
_cell.angle_gamma   90.00
#
_symmetry.space_group_name_H-M   'P 1'
#
loop_
_entity.id
_entity.type
_entity.pdbx_description
1 polymer ?
#
loop_
_entity_poly.entity_id
_entity_poly.type
_entity_poly.pdbx_seq_one_letter_code
_entity_poly.pdbx_strand_id
1 'polypeptide(L)'
;SHNERKKVISQIVHLLLSKGFGYELTSRLVGEVYELKQEPIATELHDAKEFATLLNSTARYGEFEVGLQVCLGNRDTYLKKARSLLRGHRHNLVEGLKIAKEEGINQLDYVQYFHAGTGIRDTIVGIIANMLLNDEETRNDLPLVGFAKKTEGEIKASARSTQFLVKKGLDLSIVIRQAAESVEGVGGGHNIAAGATIPEGKEDEFLQKFEEKVKEQLSP
;
A
#
# COMPACT_ATOMS: atom_id res chain seq x y z
N SER A 1 -11.36 16.82 23.56
CA SER A 1 -11.92 16.05 24.69
C SER A 1 -12.39 14.66 24.23
N HIS A 2 -12.59 13.71 25.15
CA HIS A 2 -13.15 12.39 24.83
C HIS A 2 -14.52 12.49 24.14
N ASN A 3 -15.38 13.40 24.63
CA ASN A 3 -16.72 13.62 24.06
C ASN A 3 -16.68 14.15 22.62
N GLU A 4 -15.75 15.04 22.30
CA GLU A 4 -15.58 15.52 20.91
C GLU A 4 -15.10 14.40 19.98
N ARG A 5 -14.13 13.58 20.41
CA ARG A 5 -13.68 12.42 19.62
C ARG A 5 -14.84 11.47 19.34
N LYS A 6 -15.65 11.14 20.35
CA LYS A 6 -16.84 10.29 20.20
C LYS A 6 -17.85 10.90 19.23
N LYS A 7 -18.09 12.21 19.30
CA LYS A 7 -19.00 12.92 18.40
C LYS A 7 -18.52 12.86 16.95
N VAL A 8 -17.24 13.15 16.70
CA VAL A 8 -16.64 13.08 15.36
C VAL A 8 -16.74 11.67 14.79
N ILE A 9 -16.34 10.65 15.55
CA ILE A 9 -16.42 9.25 15.12
C ILE A 9 -17.87 8.87 14.77
N SER A 10 -18.83 9.24 15.63
CA SER A 10 -20.24 8.93 15.40
C SER A 10 -20.76 9.55 14.11
N GLN A 11 -20.38 10.81 13.81
CA GLN A 11 -20.78 11.48 12.57
C GLN A 11 -20.14 10.85 11.34
N ILE A 12 -18.87 10.43 11.41
CA ILE A 12 -18.21 9.71 10.31
C ILE A 12 -18.91 8.35 10.06
N VAL A 13 -19.23 7.61 11.12
CA VAL A 13 -19.97 6.34 11.00
C VAL A 13 -21.33 6.56 10.33
N HIS A 14 -22.10 7.56 10.75
CA HIS A 14 -23.37 7.90 10.11
C HIS A 14 -23.20 8.26 8.63
N LEU A 15 -22.18 9.06 8.30
CA LEU A 15 -21.89 9.43 6.91
C LEU A 15 -21.61 8.19 6.05
N LEU A 16 -20.72 7.29 6.51
CA LEU A 16 -20.40 6.08 5.76
C LEU A 16 -21.61 5.17 5.57
N LEU A 17 -22.41 4.94 6.62
CA LEU A 17 -23.64 4.15 6.51
C LEU A 17 -24.63 4.78 5.51
N SER A 18 -24.78 6.11 5.53
CA SER A 18 -25.66 6.84 4.60
C SER A 18 -25.21 6.74 3.13
N LYS A 19 -23.91 6.50 2.90
CA LYS A 19 -23.31 6.30 1.59
C LYS A 19 -23.34 4.83 1.14
N GLY A 20 -23.99 3.95 1.89
CA GLY A 20 -24.13 2.53 1.56
C GLY A 20 -22.95 1.66 1.97
N PHE A 21 -21.97 2.19 2.71
CA PHE A 21 -20.91 1.37 3.27
C PHE A 21 -21.47 0.48 4.38
N GLY A 22 -21.21 -0.83 4.31
CA GLY A 22 -21.73 -1.80 5.27
C GLY A 22 -21.18 -1.68 6.69
N TYR A 23 -21.81 -2.38 7.63
CA TYR A 23 -21.41 -2.41 9.05
C TYR A 23 -19.97 -2.92 9.25
N GLU A 24 -19.55 -3.94 8.50
CA GLU A 24 -18.18 -4.49 8.61
C GLU A 24 -17.13 -3.41 8.33
N LEU A 25 -17.30 -2.60 7.28
CA LEU A 25 -16.35 -1.53 6.97
C LEU A 25 -16.39 -0.40 8.00
N THR A 26 -17.59 0.03 8.41
CA THR A 26 -17.75 1.14 9.35
C THR A 26 -17.25 0.81 10.75
N SER A 27 -17.38 -0.44 11.19
CA SER A 27 -16.86 -0.91 12.48
C SER A 27 -15.33 -0.78 12.59
N ARG A 28 -14.60 -0.86 11.47
CA ARG A 28 -13.13 -0.73 11.42
C ARG A 28 -12.63 0.68 11.73
N LEU A 29 -13.50 1.69 11.80
CA LEU A 29 -13.13 3.04 12.23
C LEU A 29 -12.74 3.11 13.71
N VAL A 30 -13.24 2.18 14.52
CA VAL A 30 -12.94 2.10 15.95
C VAL A 30 -12.09 0.86 16.18
N GLY A 31 -10.94 1.05 16.80
CA GLY A 31 -10.02 -0.03 17.09
C GLY A 31 -9.06 0.33 18.20
N GLU A 32 -8.13 -0.57 18.44
CA GLU A 32 -7.09 -0.39 19.45
C GLU A 32 -6.08 0.67 19.02
N VAL A 33 -5.67 1.48 19.99
CA VAL A 33 -4.63 2.50 19.83
C VAL A 33 -3.61 2.31 20.95
N TYR A 34 -2.34 2.28 20.58
CA TYR A 34 -1.23 2.07 21.51
C TYR A 34 -0.50 3.39 21.73
N GLU A 35 -0.67 3.96 22.93
CA GLU A 35 -0.05 5.23 23.32
C GLU A 35 1.26 4.99 24.08
N LEU A 36 2.34 5.60 23.61
CA LEU A 36 3.67 5.58 24.22
C LEU A 36 3.76 6.71 25.25
N LYS A 37 3.44 6.38 26.52
CA LYS A 37 3.28 7.35 27.61
C LYS A 37 4.51 8.21 27.93
N GLN A 38 5.70 7.76 27.52
CA GLN A 38 6.95 8.51 27.70
C GLN A 38 7.17 9.58 26.60
N GLU A 39 6.36 9.54 25.55
CA GLU A 39 6.47 10.44 24.40
C GLU A 39 5.53 11.64 24.53
N PRO A 40 5.93 12.84 24.05
CA PRO A 40 5.09 14.02 24.14
C PRO A 40 3.75 13.85 23.39
N ILE A 41 2.65 14.14 24.09
CA ILE A 41 1.29 14.11 23.52
C ILE A 41 1.21 14.99 22.27
N ALA A 42 0.37 14.59 21.31
CA ALA A 42 0.16 15.28 20.04
C ALA A 42 1.40 15.34 19.13
N THR A 43 2.32 14.39 19.30
CA THR A 43 3.41 14.14 18.35
C THR A 43 3.22 12.78 17.69
N GLU A 44 3.82 12.61 16.51
CA GLU A 44 3.89 11.31 15.82
C GLU A 44 4.60 10.23 16.64
N LEU A 45 5.33 10.58 17.71
CA LEU A 45 5.98 9.61 18.59
C LEU A 45 5.02 9.02 19.63
N HIS A 46 3.94 9.72 19.96
CA HIS A 46 3.03 9.30 21.03
C HIS A 46 2.13 8.13 20.65
N ASP A 47 1.76 8.05 19.37
CA ASP A 47 0.95 6.95 18.84
C ASP A 47 1.87 5.95 18.14
N ALA A 48 1.82 4.68 18.53
CA ALA A 48 2.73 3.66 17.99
C ALA A 48 2.60 3.46 16.47
N LYS A 49 1.41 3.67 15.90
CA LYS A 49 1.17 3.53 14.45
C LYS A 49 1.70 4.75 13.69
N GLU A 50 1.53 5.95 14.22
CA GLU A 50 2.16 7.16 13.68
C GLU A 50 3.70 7.07 13.77
N PHE A 51 4.22 6.55 14.88
CA PHE A 51 5.66 6.39 15.07
C PHE A 51 6.21 5.35 14.09
N ALA A 52 5.54 4.21 13.94
CA ALA A 52 5.89 3.23 12.91
C ALA A 52 5.85 3.84 11.50
N THR A 53 4.90 4.74 11.22
CA THR A 53 4.83 5.46 9.94
C THR A 53 6.02 6.40 9.74
N LEU A 54 6.43 7.14 10.77
CA LEU A 54 7.65 7.96 10.76
C LEU A 54 8.88 7.09 10.44
N LEU A 55 9.08 5.98 11.14
CA LEU A 55 10.21 5.06 10.94
C LEU A 55 10.20 4.42 9.54
N ASN A 56 9.04 3.96 9.10
CA ASN A 56 8.86 3.40 7.75
C ASN A 56 9.21 4.43 6.67
N SER A 57 8.88 5.70 6.89
CA SER A 57 9.26 6.75 5.93
C SER A 57 10.77 6.85 5.79
N THR A 58 11.55 6.80 6.88
CA THR A 58 13.01 6.92 6.78
C THR A 58 13.62 5.74 6.01
N ALA A 59 13.18 4.52 6.29
CA ALA A 59 13.64 3.33 5.58
C ALA A 59 13.35 3.36 4.07
N ARG A 60 12.16 3.86 3.66
CA ARG A 60 11.77 3.95 2.23
C ARG A 60 12.64 4.88 1.39
N TYR A 61 13.34 5.80 2.03
CA TYR A 61 14.27 6.72 1.38
C TYR A 61 15.74 6.39 1.67
N GLY A 62 16.03 5.16 2.13
CA GLY A 62 17.41 4.70 2.39
C GLY A 62 18.04 5.28 3.66
N GLU A 63 17.27 6.00 4.47
CA GLU A 63 17.71 6.72 5.66
C GLU A 63 17.36 5.92 6.94
N PHE A 64 17.60 4.61 6.90
CA PHE A 64 17.28 3.70 8.02
C PHE A 64 18.02 4.08 9.30
N GLU A 65 19.26 4.59 9.19
CA GLU A 65 20.04 5.07 10.32
C GLU A 65 19.35 6.23 11.05
N VAL A 66 18.66 7.12 10.34
CA VAL A 66 17.90 8.21 10.96
C VAL A 66 16.81 7.68 11.87
N GLY A 67 16.06 6.68 11.41
CA GLY A 67 15.02 6.02 12.21
C GLY A 67 15.60 5.32 13.44
N LEU A 68 16.73 4.62 13.27
CA LEU A 68 17.43 3.96 14.38
C LEU A 68 17.87 4.96 15.46
N GLN A 69 18.48 6.08 15.07
CA GLN A 69 18.94 7.11 16.00
C GLN A 69 17.78 7.75 16.78
N VAL A 70 16.61 7.94 16.14
CA VAL A 70 15.39 8.39 16.83
C VAL A 70 14.94 7.38 17.89
N CYS A 71 14.97 6.08 17.58
CA CYS A 71 14.64 5.02 18.54
C CYS A 71 15.62 4.95 19.72
N LEU A 72 16.91 5.21 19.48
CA LEU A 72 17.96 5.24 20.51
C LEU A 72 17.90 6.50 21.40
N GLY A 73 17.01 7.45 21.11
CA GLY A 73 16.86 8.68 21.88
C GLY A 73 17.71 9.86 21.38
N ASN A 74 18.52 9.66 20.34
CA ASN A 74 19.33 10.71 19.72
C ASN A 74 18.45 11.61 18.83
N ARG A 75 17.57 12.40 19.42
CA ARG A 75 16.42 13.00 18.71
C ARG A 75 16.62 14.44 18.26
N ASP A 76 17.63 15.15 18.72
CA ASP A 76 17.81 16.59 18.40
C ASP A 76 17.82 16.89 16.91
N THR A 77 18.72 16.24 16.17
CA THR A 77 18.88 16.40 14.71
C THR A 77 18.10 15.35 13.95
N TYR A 78 18.14 14.09 14.40
CA TYR A 78 17.54 12.97 13.68
C TYR A 78 16.01 13.03 13.65
N LEU A 79 15.33 13.51 14.69
CA LEU A 79 13.87 13.65 14.66
C LEU A 79 13.44 14.72 13.65
N LYS A 80 14.19 15.82 13.55
CA LYS A 80 13.92 16.86 12.54
C LYS A 80 14.08 16.30 11.12
N LYS A 81 15.13 15.51 10.89
CA LYS A 81 15.36 14.83 9.61
C LYS A 81 14.25 13.81 9.30
N ALA A 82 13.88 12.96 10.27
CA ALA A 82 12.79 12.01 10.14
C ALA A 82 11.45 12.68 9.80
N ARG A 83 11.11 13.79 10.47
CA ARG A 83 9.91 14.59 10.16
C ARG A 83 9.94 15.16 8.74
N SER A 84 11.11 15.57 8.25
CA SER A 84 11.26 16.05 6.88
C SER A 84 11.01 14.92 5.87
N LEU A 85 11.57 13.74 6.13
CA LEU A 85 11.34 12.54 5.32
C LEU A 85 9.87 12.13 5.31
N LEU A 86 9.19 12.18 6.46
CA LEU A 86 7.75 11.91 6.56
C LEU A 86 6.91 12.91 5.76
N ARG A 87 7.23 14.21 5.81
CA ARG A 87 6.54 15.22 4.99
C ARG A 87 6.74 14.96 3.50
N GLY A 88 7.97 14.71 3.08
CA GLY A 88 8.28 14.32 1.69
C GLY A 88 7.55 13.04 1.28
N HIS A 89 7.45 12.06 2.19
CA HIS A 89 6.71 10.83 1.96
C HIS A 89 5.23 11.09 1.65
N ARG A 90 4.56 11.88 2.50
CA ARG A 90 3.15 12.24 2.30
C ARG A 90 2.94 12.99 0.99
N HIS A 91 3.84 13.92 0.65
CA HIS A 91 3.77 14.63 -0.63
C HIS A 91 3.91 13.68 -1.83
N ASN A 92 4.89 12.78 -1.81
CA ASN A 92 5.10 11.81 -2.89
C ASN A 92 3.93 10.82 -3.03
N LEU A 93 3.25 10.46 -1.95
CA LEU A 93 2.05 9.62 -2.01
C LEU A 93 0.88 10.35 -2.70
N VAL A 94 0.69 11.63 -2.41
CA VAL A 94 -0.36 12.44 -3.05
C VAL A 94 -0.07 12.63 -4.53
N GLU A 95 1.15 13.01 -4.90
CA GLU A 95 1.55 13.15 -6.30
C GLU A 95 1.49 11.80 -7.03
N GLY A 96 1.94 10.72 -6.40
CA GLY A 96 1.88 9.39 -6.97
C GLY A 96 0.45 8.88 -7.18
N LEU A 97 -0.48 9.23 -6.29
CA LEU A 97 -1.89 8.92 -6.52
C LEU A 97 -2.44 9.66 -7.74
N LYS A 98 -2.10 10.95 -7.89
CA LYS A 98 -2.50 11.76 -9.04
C LYS A 98 -1.96 11.19 -10.35
N ILE A 99 -0.66 10.88 -10.40
CA ILE A 99 -0.01 10.28 -11.57
C ILE A 99 -0.68 8.95 -11.93
N ALA A 100 -0.92 8.08 -10.96
CA ALA A 100 -1.55 6.78 -11.24
C ALA A 100 -2.98 6.91 -11.80
N LYS A 101 -3.73 7.96 -11.41
CA LYS A 101 -5.04 8.27 -12.00
C LYS A 101 -4.93 8.86 -13.40
N GLU A 102 -3.94 9.73 -13.64
CA GLU A 102 -3.70 10.34 -14.95
C GLU A 102 -3.24 9.31 -15.99
N GLU A 103 -2.40 8.35 -15.61
CA GLU A 103 -1.98 7.21 -16.45
C GLU A 103 -3.12 6.21 -16.71
N GLY A 104 -4.11 6.18 -15.81
CA GLY A 104 -5.30 5.34 -15.92
C GLY A 104 -5.10 3.90 -15.42
N ILE A 105 -6.21 3.32 -14.95
CA ILE A 105 -6.26 1.92 -14.51
C ILE A 105 -6.75 1.06 -15.68
N ASN A 106 -5.91 0.15 -16.14
CA ASN A 106 -6.22 -0.83 -17.16
C ASN A 106 -6.83 -2.08 -16.51
N GLN A 107 -7.73 -2.76 -17.23
CA GLN A 107 -8.43 -3.94 -16.74
C GLN A 107 -8.33 -5.09 -17.74
N LEU A 108 -7.98 -6.25 -17.22
CA LEU A 108 -8.18 -7.56 -17.85
C LEU A 108 -9.37 -8.26 -17.17
N ASP A 109 -9.62 -9.53 -17.49
CA ASP A 109 -10.76 -10.30 -16.95
C ASP A 109 -10.60 -10.59 -15.45
N TYR A 110 -9.39 -10.89 -14.97
CA TYR A 110 -9.11 -11.28 -13.57
C TYR A 110 -8.07 -10.40 -12.86
N VAL A 111 -7.61 -9.31 -13.49
CA VAL A 111 -6.64 -8.38 -12.88
C VAL A 111 -6.83 -6.97 -13.41
N GLN A 112 -6.58 -5.98 -12.57
CA GLN A 112 -6.46 -4.57 -12.96
C GLN A 112 -5.03 -4.11 -12.69
N TYR A 113 -4.53 -3.14 -13.46
CA TYR A 113 -3.15 -2.69 -13.34
C TYR A 113 -2.93 -1.25 -13.81
N PHE A 114 -1.81 -0.67 -13.39
CA PHE A 114 -1.34 0.61 -13.89
C PHE A 114 0.18 0.62 -14.01
N HIS A 115 0.68 1.41 -14.97
CA HIS A 115 2.11 1.70 -15.08
C HIS A 115 2.38 3.04 -14.42
N ALA A 116 3.29 3.04 -13.45
CA ALA A 116 3.62 4.19 -12.63
C ALA A 116 4.67 5.11 -13.30
N GLY A 117 5.11 4.74 -14.50
CA GLY A 117 6.13 5.44 -15.29
C GLY A 117 7.41 5.71 -14.49
N THR A 118 7.98 6.89 -14.71
CA THR A 118 9.12 7.41 -13.93
C THR A 118 8.68 8.30 -12.75
N GLY A 119 7.38 8.60 -12.65
CA GLY A 119 6.85 9.54 -11.66
C GLY A 119 6.66 8.94 -10.26
N ILE A 120 6.62 7.61 -10.15
CA ILE A 120 6.38 6.90 -8.90
C ILE A 120 7.55 5.96 -8.60
N ARG A 121 8.10 6.08 -7.38
CA ARG A 121 9.17 5.19 -6.92
C ARG A 121 8.64 3.77 -6.69
N ASP A 122 9.47 2.79 -7.03
CA ASP A 122 9.24 1.37 -6.72
C ASP A 122 8.93 1.11 -5.24
N THR A 123 9.56 1.85 -4.31
CA THR A 123 9.37 1.70 -2.87
C THR A 123 7.99 2.14 -2.36
N ILE A 124 7.22 2.87 -3.17
CA ILE A 124 5.88 3.38 -2.81
C ILE A 124 4.76 2.90 -3.75
N VAL A 125 5.07 2.28 -4.89
CA VAL A 125 4.05 1.81 -5.86
C VAL A 125 3.03 0.87 -5.22
N GLY A 126 3.47 -0.01 -4.33
CA GLY A 126 2.58 -0.91 -3.60
C GLY A 126 1.70 -0.22 -2.55
N ILE A 127 2.08 0.97 -2.07
CA ILE A 127 1.21 1.79 -1.20
C ILE A 127 0.12 2.44 -2.05
N ILE A 128 0.51 3.00 -3.19
CA ILE A 128 -0.42 3.64 -4.14
C ILE A 128 -1.44 2.62 -4.65
N ALA A 129 -1.01 1.44 -5.07
CA ALA A 129 -1.92 0.35 -5.43
C ALA A 129 -2.89 -0.01 -4.30
N ASN A 130 -2.44 0.01 -3.04
CA ASN A 130 -3.33 -0.25 -1.91
C ASN A 130 -4.33 0.88 -1.65
N MET A 131 -3.93 2.13 -1.88
CA MET A 131 -4.83 3.29 -1.78
C MET A 131 -5.89 3.27 -2.88
N LEU A 132 -5.50 2.88 -4.09
CA LEU A 132 -6.37 2.81 -5.26
C LEU A 132 -7.39 1.68 -5.19
N LEU A 133 -7.11 0.55 -4.51
CA LEU A 133 -8.01 -0.62 -4.43
C LEU A 133 -9.46 -0.37 -3.99
N ASN A 134 -9.74 0.77 -3.35
CA ASN A 134 -11.09 1.17 -2.94
C ASN A 134 -11.50 2.52 -3.54
N ASP A 135 -10.82 2.94 -4.60
CA ASP A 135 -11.14 4.14 -5.37
C ASP A 135 -12.27 3.82 -6.38
N GLU A 136 -13.05 4.84 -6.74
CA GLU A 136 -14.21 4.70 -7.65
C GLU A 136 -13.80 4.21 -9.04
N GLU A 137 -12.56 4.48 -9.46
CA GLU A 137 -12.00 4.05 -10.75
C GLU A 137 -11.55 2.58 -10.75
N THR A 138 -11.60 1.89 -9.61
CA THR A 138 -11.13 0.50 -9.46
C THR A 138 -12.24 -0.45 -9.05
N ARG A 139 -11.99 -1.73 -9.31
CA ARG A 139 -12.87 -2.84 -8.95
C ARG A 139 -12.37 -3.55 -7.70
N ASN A 140 -13.24 -3.71 -6.71
CA ASN A 140 -12.90 -4.39 -5.45
C ASN A 140 -12.97 -5.93 -5.54
N ASP A 141 -13.48 -6.44 -6.67
CA ASP A 141 -13.55 -7.86 -7.03
C ASP A 141 -12.40 -8.30 -7.93
N LEU A 142 -11.42 -7.42 -8.19
CA LEU A 142 -10.18 -7.73 -8.91
C LEU A 142 -8.95 -7.30 -8.09
N PRO A 143 -7.85 -8.09 -8.08
CA PRO A 143 -6.57 -7.64 -7.55
C PRO A 143 -5.97 -6.52 -8.42
N LEU A 144 -5.21 -5.62 -7.81
CA LEU A 144 -4.55 -4.49 -8.48
C LEU A 144 -3.03 -4.66 -8.49
N VAL A 145 -2.42 -4.52 -9.66
CA VAL A 145 -0.96 -4.55 -9.84
C VAL A 145 -0.44 -3.17 -10.27
N GLY A 146 0.47 -2.60 -9.49
CA GLY A 146 1.20 -1.40 -9.90
C GLY A 146 2.61 -1.74 -10.37
N PHE A 147 3.01 -1.25 -11.55
CA PHE A 147 4.36 -1.41 -12.11
C PHE A 147 5.16 -0.13 -11.97
N ALA A 148 6.38 -0.18 -11.45
CA ALA A 148 7.27 0.97 -11.37
C ALA A 148 8.70 0.58 -11.73
N LYS A 149 9.46 1.49 -12.34
CA LYS A 149 10.88 1.26 -12.63
C LYS A 149 11.67 1.10 -11.34
N LYS A 150 12.46 0.04 -11.24
CA LYS A 150 13.31 -0.26 -10.08
C LYS A 150 14.76 0.13 -10.35
N THR A 151 15.33 -0.41 -11.42
CA THR A 151 16.66 -0.06 -11.95
C THR A 151 16.61 -0.09 -13.47
N GLU A 152 17.73 0.16 -14.15
CA GLU A 152 17.83 -0.05 -15.59
C GLU A 152 17.57 -1.54 -15.91
N GLY A 153 16.63 -1.82 -16.83
CA GLY A 153 16.25 -3.18 -17.20
C GLY A 153 15.37 -3.93 -16.20
N GLU A 154 15.01 -3.36 -15.04
CA GLU A 154 14.17 -4.01 -14.04
C GLU A 154 12.91 -3.20 -13.68
N ILE A 155 11.78 -3.90 -13.62
CA ILE A 155 10.49 -3.38 -13.18
C ILE A 155 10.07 -4.04 -11.87
N LYS A 156 9.58 -3.22 -10.94
CA LYS A 156 8.90 -3.66 -9.74
C LYS A 156 7.41 -3.82 -10.02
N ALA A 157 6.88 -5.03 -9.84
CA ALA A 157 5.45 -5.28 -9.78
C ALA A 157 5.00 -5.36 -8.31
N SER A 158 3.95 -4.63 -7.93
CA SER A 158 3.35 -4.72 -6.59
C SER A 158 1.87 -5.04 -6.69
N ALA A 159 1.50 -6.23 -6.25
CA ALA A 159 0.12 -6.71 -6.24
C ALA A 159 -0.53 -6.46 -4.87
N ARG A 160 -1.79 -6.05 -4.90
CA ARG A 160 -2.65 -5.87 -3.74
C ARG A 160 -4.01 -6.48 -4.00
N SER A 161 -4.62 -7.02 -2.96
CA SER A 161 -5.96 -7.60 -3.03
C SER A 161 -6.84 -7.15 -1.87
N THR A 162 -8.14 -7.38 -2.00
CA THR A 162 -9.12 -7.15 -0.94
C THR A 162 -9.25 -8.38 -0.05
N GLN A 163 -9.65 -8.16 1.20
CA GLN A 163 -9.93 -9.28 2.12
C GLN A 163 -11.04 -10.20 1.58
N PHE A 164 -11.95 -9.66 0.77
CA PHE A 164 -13.01 -10.42 0.10
C PHE A 164 -12.44 -11.49 -0.83
N LEU A 165 -11.47 -11.12 -1.69
CA LEU A 165 -10.83 -12.06 -2.60
C LEU A 165 -9.98 -13.11 -1.87
N VAL A 166 -9.26 -12.70 -0.81
CA VAL A 166 -8.51 -13.65 0.03
C VAL A 166 -9.45 -14.67 0.68
N LYS A 167 -10.61 -14.23 1.19
CA LYS A 167 -11.64 -15.13 1.74
C LYS A 167 -12.22 -16.08 0.69
N LYS A 168 -12.17 -15.72 -0.60
CA LYS A 168 -12.56 -16.58 -1.73
C LYS A 168 -11.47 -17.56 -2.18
N GLY A 169 -10.29 -17.54 -1.56
CA GLY A 169 -9.19 -18.47 -1.86
C GLY A 169 -8.01 -17.85 -2.59
N LEU A 170 -8.04 -16.54 -2.89
CA LEU A 170 -6.91 -15.88 -3.53
C LEU A 170 -5.69 -15.80 -2.58
N ASP A 171 -4.55 -16.28 -3.07
CA ASP A 171 -3.24 -16.11 -2.46
C ASP A 171 -2.26 -15.47 -3.44
N LEU A 172 -2.08 -14.15 -3.30
CA LEU A 172 -1.16 -13.38 -4.13
C LEU A 172 0.29 -13.82 -3.99
N SER A 173 0.71 -14.44 -2.88
CA SER A 173 2.11 -14.89 -2.74
C SER A 173 2.44 -15.97 -3.77
N ILE A 174 1.49 -16.87 -4.02
CA ILE A 174 1.62 -17.95 -5.01
C ILE A 174 1.53 -17.38 -6.42
N VAL A 175 0.53 -16.53 -6.68
CA VAL A 175 0.30 -15.89 -7.99
C VAL A 175 1.53 -15.10 -8.44
N ILE A 176 2.02 -14.18 -7.60
CA ILE A 176 3.19 -13.34 -7.90
C ILE A 176 4.44 -14.18 -8.16
N ARG A 177 4.68 -15.23 -7.36
CA ARG A 177 5.87 -16.06 -7.50
C ARG A 177 5.87 -16.76 -8.85
N GLN A 178 4.77 -17.44 -9.19
CA GLN A 178 4.67 -18.19 -10.45
C GLN A 178 4.68 -17.27 -11.69
N ALA A 179 4.02 -16.12 -11.62
CA ALA A 179 4.02 -15.14 -12.70
C ALA A 179 5.40 -14.50 -12.90
N ALA A 180 6.15 -14.25 -11.83
CA ALA A 180 7.51 -13.74 -11.93
C ALA A 180 8.47 -14.80 -12.50
N GLU A 181 8.40 -16.04 -12.01
CA GLU A 181 9.24 -17.14 -12.48
C GLU A 181 9.06 -17.42 -13.99
N SER A 182 7.86 -17.24 -14.54
CA SER A 182 7.62 -17.45 -15.98
C SER A 182 8.28 -16.42 -16.89
N VAL A 183 8.71 -15.29 -16.34
CA VAL A 183 9.40 -14.21 -17.08
C VAL A 183 10.83 -13.97 -16.56
N GLU A 184 11.43 -14.99 -15.94
CA GLU A 184 12.79 -14.92 -15.37
C GLU A 184 12.95 -13.87 -14.25
N GLY A 185 11.83 -13.50 -13.62
CA GLY A 185 11.80 -12.62 -12.45
C GLY A 185 11.77 -13.37 -11.12
N VAL A 186 11.76 -12.60 -10.03
CA VAL A 186 11.66 -13.13 -8.66
C VAL A 186 10.52 -12.44 -7.93
N GLY A 187 9.64 -13.24 -7.32
CA GLY A 187 8.45 -12.75 -6.63
C GLY A 187 8.21 -13.44 -5.28
N GLY A 188 7.53 -12.72 -4.38
CA GLY A 188 7.08 -13.26 -3.10
C GLY A 188 6.22 -12.28 -2.30
N GLY A 189 5.76 -12.71 -1.13
CA GLY A 189 4.98 -11.88 -0.21
C GLY A 189 3.95 -12.66 0.58
N HIS A 190 2.80 -12.05 0.81
CA HIS A 190 1.67 -12.62 1.55
C HIS A 190 0.44 -12.74 0.64
N ASN A 191 -0.56 -13.49 1.09
CA ASN A 191 -1.81 -13.71 0.37
C ASN A 191 -2.54 -12.42 -0.07
N ILE A 192 -2.53 -11.36 0.74
CA ILE A 192 -3.20 -10.08 0.44
C ILE A 192 -2.30 -9.08 -0.29
N ALA A 193 -0.98 -9.25 -0.20
CA ALA A 193 -0.01 -8.27 -0.66
C ALA A 193 1.31 -8.96 -1.00
N ALA A 194 1.69 -8.91 -2.28
CA ALA A 194 2.92 -9.51 -2.79
C ALA A 194 3.60 -8.60 -3.81
N GLY A 195 4.85 -8.89 -4.14
CA GLY A 195 5.59 -8.10 -5.12
C GLY A 195 6.67 -8.93 -5.83
N ALA A 196 7.01 -8.50 -7.03
CA ALA A 196 8.04 -9.10 -7.87
C ALA A 196 9.04 -8.06 -8.37
N THR A 197 10.20 -8.55 -8.80
CA THR A 197 11.10 -7.84 -9.72
C THR A 197 11.10 -8.67 -11.01
N ILE A 198 10.83 -8.03 -12.14
CA ILE A 198 10.78 -8.67 -13.47
C ILE A 198 11.60 -7.85 -14.47
N PRO A 199 12.07 -8.45 -15.58
CA PRO A 199 12.72 -7.70 -16.65
C PRO A 199 11.80 -6.64 -17.27
N GLU A 200 12.37 -5.49 -17.64
CA GLU A 200 11.69 -4.43 -18.40
C GLU A 200 11.25 -4.95 -19.78
N GLY A 201 9.98 -4.72 -20.15
CA GLY A 201 9.38 -5.24 -21.38
C GLY A 201 8.66 -6.60 -21.23
N LYS A 202 8.65 -7.19 -20.03
CA LYS A 202 7.97 -8.47 -19.72
C LYS A 202 6.65 -8.30 -18.95
N GLU A 203 6.18 -7.08 -18.77
CA GLU A 203 4.98 -6.76 -17.99
C GLU A 203 3.72 -7.46 -18.53
N ASP A 204 3.54 -7.50 -19.85
CA ASP A 204 2.36 -8.13 -20.47
C ASP A 204 2.38 -9.66 -20.30
N GLU A 205 3.53 -10.30 -20.52
CA GLU A 205 3.72 -11.75 -20.28
C GLU A 205 3.51 -12.10 -18.81
N PHE A 206 4.02 -11.26 -17.91
CA PHE A 206 3.79 -11.37 -16.47
C PHE A 206 2.30 -11.27 -16.12
N LEU A 207 1.58 -10.28 -16.68
CA LEU A 207 0.16 -10.06 -16.43
C LEU A 207 -0.69 -11.22 -16.93
N GLN A 208 -0.39 -11.76 -18.12
CA GLN A 208 -1.08 -12.95 -18.65
C GLN A 208 -0.94 -14.14 -17.69
N LYS A 209 0.28 -14.40 -17.21
CA LYS A 209 0.49 -15.50 -16.26
C LYS A 209 -0.15 -15.23 -14.90
N PHE A 210 -0.08 -13.99 -14.43
CA PHE A 210 -0.72 -13.56 -13.20
C PHE A 210 -2.23 -13.80 -13.28
N GLU A 211 -2.86 -13.37 -14.38
CA GLU A 211 -4.29 -13.51 -14.63
C GLU A 211 -4.73 -14.98 -14.67
N GLU A 212 -4.00 -15.83 -15.39
CA GLU A 212 -4.21 -17.29 -15.42
C GLU A 212 -4.26 -17.86 -14.00
N LYS A 213 -3.31 -17.48 -13.14
CA LYS A 213 -3.22 -17.99 -11.76
C LYS A 213 -4.29 -17.42 -10.84
N VAL A 214 -4.70 -16.16 -11.03
CA VAL A 214 -5.87 -15.63 -10.31
C VAL A 214 -7.13 -16.39 -10.69
N LYS A 215 -7.33 -16.64 -11.99
CA LYS A 215 -8.46 -17.41 -12.50
C LYS A 215 -8.48 -18.83 -11.93
N GLU A 216 -7.35 -19.53 -11.93
CA GLU A 216 -7.25 -20.89 -11.36
C GLU A 216 -7.63 -20.94 -9.88
N GLN A 217 -7.26 -19.92 -9.08
CA GLN A 217 -7.56 -19.89 -7.65
C GLN A 217 -9.01 -19.48 -7.33
N LEU A 218 -9.65 -18.69 -8.21
CA LEU A 218 -10.99 -18.16 -7.99
C LEU A 218 -12.09 -18.91 -8.76
N SER A 219 -11.71 -19.80 -9.67
CA SER A 219 -12.64 -20.68 -10.38
C SER A 219 -13.00 -21.89 -9.50
N PRO A 220 -14.28 -22.32 -9.46
CA PRO A 220 -14.73 -23.50 -8.71
C PRO A 220 -14.09 -24.82 -9.16
#